data_AF-A0A4Q6ALQ9-F1
#
_entry.id   AF-A0A4Q6ALQ9-F1
#
_cell.length_a   1.000
_cell.length_b   1.000
_cell.length_c   1.000
_cell.angle_alpha   90.00
_cell.angle_beta   90.00
_cell.angle_gamma   90.00
#
_symmetry.space_group_name_H-M   'P 1'
#
loop_
_entity.id
_entity.type
_entity.pdbx_description
1 polymer ?
#
loop_
_entity_poly.entity_id
_entity_poly.type
_entity_poly.pdbx_seq_one_letter_code
_entity_poly.pdbx_strand_id
1 'polypeptide(L)'
;MKTHKMLAAALLMTFTVACGSPDESFLASTSSSCQLAPNCKQDLPKLPKAKGFSTVYKKTISKLGNPHHRALDVMAVSGTDVRIHAKFTYGLFDNDLKEEPVDIYLSSNCTSALKKIATVKTSTDDQNQTVDNVKDSGGRIFSKLSELGIKNLPMGRHRIVFVVPADNSTTEMYVNVISPNSDVVLTDIDGTLTTSEMAAAVEIIGIQPPAHEGAAEMERQLQSLKLPRSII
;
A
#
# COMPACT_ATOMS: atom_id res chain seq x y z
N MET A 1 -24.35 -79.17 42.76
CA MET A 1 -23.52 -77.95 42.88
C MET A 1 -23.01 -77.57 41.50
N LYS A 2 -23.67 -76.61 40.84
CA LYS A 2 -23.27 -76.05 39.55
C LYS A 2 -23.13 -74.54 39.74
N THR A 3 -21.96 -74.01 39.42
CA THR A 3 -21.58 -72.61 39.49
C THR A 3 -22.19 -71.85 38.30
N HIS A 4 -23.09 -70.90 38.57
CA HIS A 4 -23.59 -69.97 37.55
C HIS A 4 -22.75 -68.70 37.57
N LYS A 5 -22.09 -68.44 36.43
CA LYS A 5 -21.37 -67.20 36.12
C LYS A 5 -22.36 -66.05 35.98
N MET A 6 -22.13 -64.96 36.69
CA MET A 6 -22.80 -63.68 36.44
C MET A 6 -22.32 -63.11 35.10
N LEU A 7 -23.24 -62.89 34.17
CA LEU A 7 -23.03 -62.07 32.97
C LEU A 7 -23.52 -60.65 33.30
N ALA A 8 -22.62 -59.68 33.29
CA ALA A 8 -22.99 -58.26 33.35
C ALA A 8 -23.46 -57.83 31.96
N ALA A 9 -24.75 -57.47 31.83
CA ALA A 9 -25.28 -56.85 30.63
C ALA A 9 -24.95 -55.35 30.65
N ALA A 10 -24.08 -54.91 29.74
CA ALA A 10 -23.82 -53.49 29.49
C ALA A 10 -24.97 -52.93 28.65
N LEU A 11 -25.71 -51.97 29.22
CA LEU A 11 -26.78 -51.26 28.55
C LEU A 11 -26.17 -50.21 27.61
N LEU A 12 -26.19 -50.49 26.30
CA LEU A 12 -25.75 -49.55 25.26
C LEU A 12 -26.87 -48.52 25.04
N MET A 13 -26.72 -47.30 25.58
CA MET A 13 -27.59 -46.17 25.21
C MET A 13 -27.21 -45.66 23.82
N THR A 14 -28.07 -45.92 22.84
CA THR A 14 -27.99 -45.31 21.51
C THR A 14 -28.59 -43.90 21.55
N PHE A 15 -27.77 -42.88 21.37
CA PHE A 15 -28.24 -41.53 21.07
C PHE A 15 -28.64 -41.45 19.59
N THR A 16 -29.94 -41.40 19.31
CA THR A 16 -30.45 -41.01 17.99
C THR A 16 -30.41 -39.49 17.90
N VAL A 17 -29.42 -38.95 17.17
CA VAL A 17 -29.43 -37.54 16.76
C VAL A 17 -30.39 -37.42 15.58
N ALA A 18 -31.55 -36.79 15.81
CA ALA A 18 -32.44 -36.39 14.74
C ALA A 18 -31.80 -35.22 13.97
N CYS A 19 -31.27 -35.49 12.78
CA CYS A 19 -30.97 -34.44 11.80
C CYS A 19 -32.31 -33.89 11.27
N GLY A 20 -32.78 -32.80 11.86
CA GLY A 20 -33.76 -31.93 11.22
C GLY A 20 -33.02 -31.12 10.15
N SER A 21 -33.34 -31.39 8.88
CA SER A 21 -32.86 -30.61 7.74
C SER A 21 -33.39 -29.18 7.84
N PRO A 22 -32.55 -28.14 7.93
CA PRO A 22 -32.97 -26.83 7.49
C PRO A 22 -32.92 -26.82 5.97
N ASP A 23 -34.02 -26.44 5.35
CA ASP A 23 -34.14 -26.16 3.93
C ASP A 23 -33.03 -25.19 3.48
N GLU A 24 -31.95 -25.73 2.90
CA GLU A 24 -30.96 -24.95 2.15
C GLU A 24 -31.57 -24.54 0.81
N SER A 25 -32.41 -23.51 0.82
CA SER A 25 -32.88 -22.91 -0.42
C SER A 25 -33.21 -21.43 -0.29
N PHE A 26 -32.41 -20.63 0.41
CA PHE A 26 -32.44 -19.18 0.18
C PHE A 26 -31.04 -18.54 0.32
N LEU A 27 -30.68 -17.80 -0.73
CA LEU A 27 -29.52 -16.91 -0.86
C LEU A 27 -28.17 -17.53 -1.26
N ALA A 28 -28.16 -18.25 -2.39
CA ALA A 28 -27.08 -18.07 -3.36
C ALA A 28 -27.21 -16.67 -4.01
N SER A 29 -27.11 -15.60 -3.21
CA SER A 29 -26.78 -14.29 -3.75
C SER A 29 -25.31 -14.32 -4.06
N THR A 30 -24.96 -14.23 -5.34
CA THR A 30 -23.60 -13.96 -5.80
C THR A 30 -23.09 -12.66 -5.16
N SER A 31 -22.48 -12.76 -3.97
CA SER A 31 -21.73 -11.68 -3.32
C SER A 31 -20.33 -11.61 -3.94
N SER A 32 -20.29 -11.36 -5.25
CA SER A 32 -19.11 -10.75 -5.85
C SER A 32 -19.06 -9.30 -5.36
N SER A 33 -18.34 -9.00 -4.26
CA SER A 33 -17.84 -7.64 -4.07
C SER A 33 -16.77 -7.41 -2.99
N CYS A 34 -16.13 -8.43 -2.39
CA CYS A 34 -14.83 -8.20 -1.77
C CYS A 34 -13.74 -8.64 -2.74
N GLN A 35 -13.55 -7.83 -3.78
CA GLN A 35 -12.39 -8.01 -4.65
C GLN A 35 -11.22 -7.38 -3.92
N LEU A 36 -10.38 -8.21 -3.30
CA LEU A 36 -9.15 -7.77 -2.67
C LEU A 36 -8.41 -6.84 -3.62
N ALA A 37 -7.90 -5.72 -3.09
CA ALA A 37 -7.14 -4.77 -3.89
C ALA A 37 -6.05 -5.54 -4.66
N PRO A 38 -5.87 -5.29 -5.97
CA PRO A 38 -4.88 -6.02 -6.74
C PRO A 38 -3.52 -5.83 -6.10
N ASN A 39 -2.72 -6.89 -6.09
CA ASN A 39 -1.42 -6.92 -5.43
C ASN A 39 -0.34 -6.06 -6.13
N CYS A 40 -0.67 -5.43 -7.26
CA CYS A 40 0.18 -4.51 -8.02
C CYS A 40 1.61 -4.99 -8.28
N LYS A 41 1.75 -6.26 -8.66
CA LYS A 41 3.05 -6.91 -8.94
C LYS A 41 3.55 -6.73 -10.38
N GLN A 42 3.28 -5.61 -11.03
CA GLN A 42 3.86 -5.31 -12.35
C GLN A 42 5.38 -5.36 -12.29
N ASP A 43 6.01 -5.94 -13.30
CA ASP A 43 7.45 -5.78 -13.46
C ASP A 43 7.81 -4.31 -13.70
N LEU A 44 8.95 -3.88 -13.17
CA LEU A 44 9.50 -2.57 -13.47
C LEU A 44 9.70 -2.42 -14.99
N PRO A 45 9.53 -1.21 -15.55
CA PRO A 45 9.79 -0.96 -16.96
C PRO A 45 11.24 -1.33 -17.30
N LYS A 46 11.49 -1.80 -18.53
CA LYS A 46 12.86 -1.98 -19.02
C LYS A 46 13.51 -0.61 -19.16
N LEU A 47 14.45 -0.31 -18.26
CA LEU A 47 15.12 0.97 -18.21
C LEU A 47 16.30 1.03 -19.20
N PRO A 48 16.56 2.20 -19.82
CA PRO A 48 17.80 2.39 -20.55
C PRO A 48 19.00 2.32 -19.61
N LYS A 49 20.21 2.25 -20.18
CA LYS A 49 21.44 2.38 -19.40
C LYS A 49 21.42 3.71 -18.64
N ALA A 50 21.78 3.64 -17.36
CA ALA A 50 21.97 4.78 -16.48
C ALA A 50 22.79 5.90 -17.17
N LYS A 51 22.28 7.13 -17.12
CA LYS A 51 22.84 8.29 -17.83
C LYS A 51 23.91 9.04 -17.03
N GLY A 52 24.07 8.69 -15.75
CA GLY A 52 24.84 9.46 -14.78
C GLY A 52 24.13 10.74 -14.35
N PHE A 53 24.53 11.28 -13.21
CA PHE A 53 23.99 12.53 -12.67
C PHE A 53 24.40 13.73 -13.52
N SER A 54 23.66 14.84 -13.45
CA SER A 54 24.08 16.09 -14.10
C SER A 54 25.41 16.60 -13.55
N THR A 55 26.10 17.47 -14.29
CA THR A 55 27.44 17.96 -13.93
C THR A 55 27.50 18.65 -12.56
N VAL A 56 26.41 19.29 -12.13
CA VAL A 56 26.29 19.91 -10.80
C VAL A 56 26.36 18.84 -9.69
N TYR A 57 25.74 17.68 -9.94
CA TYR A 57 25.62 16.57 -9.00
C TYR A 57 26.73 15.52 -9.11
N LYS A 58 27.45 15.46 -10.23
CA LYS A 58 28.63 14.58 -10.41
C LYS A 58 29.72 14.81 -9.37
N LYS A 59 29.83 16.02 -8.79
CA LYS A 59 30.88 16.35 -7.81
C LYS A 59 30.51 16.01 -6.37
N THR A 60 29.21 15.94 -6.07
CA THR A 60 28.68 15.78 -4.71
C THR A 60 28.06 14.39 -4.53
N ILE A 61 27.13 13.97 -5.39
CA ILE A 61 26.30 12.75 -5.22
C ILE A 61 26.95 11.46 -5.67
N SER A 62 27.96 11.47 -6.55
CA SER A 62 28.66 10.22 -6.94
C SER A 62 29.37 9.51 -5.79
N LYS A 63 29.45 10.13 -4.60
CA LYS A 63 30.02 9.57 -3.36
C LYS A 63 28.98 9.35 -2.25
N LEU A 64 27.72 9.69 -2.48
CA LEU A 64 26.74 9.83 -1.40
C LEU A 64 26.26 8.51 -0.79
N GLY A 65 26.45 7.37 -1.45
CA GLY A 65 26.02 6.07 -0.95
C GLY A 65 24.66 5.65 -1.49
N ASN A 66 23.91 4.85 -0.72
CA ASN A 66 22.69 4.19 -1.19
C ASN A 66 21.53 5.20 -1.38
N PRO A 67 20.62 4.96 -2.34
CA PRO A 67 19.39 5.74 -2.48
C PRO A 67 18.42 5.46 -1.34
N HIS A 68 17.78 6.51 -0.80
CA HIS A 68 16.75 6.43 0.25
C HIS A 68 15.44 7.13 -0.19
N HIS A 69 15.02 6.81 -1.41
CA HIS A 69 13.87 7.44 -2.06
C HIS A 69 12.55 6.95 -1.47
N ARG A 70 11.58 7.84 -1.32
CA ARG A 70 10.27 7.55 -0.73
C ARG A 70 9.17 8.32 -1.45
N ALA A 71 8.00 7.71 -1.57
CA ALA A 71 6.80 8.36 -2.07
C ALA A 71 5.61 8.07 -1.14
N LEU A 72 4.65 8.98 -1.14
CA LEU A 72 3.48 8.91 -0.26
C LEU A 72 2.32 8.24 -1.00
N ASP A 73 1.78 7.18 -0.41
CA ASP A 73 0.54 6.56 -0.89
C ASP A 73 -0.65 7.51 -0.73
N VAL A 74 -1.59 7.46 -1.67
CA VAL A 74 -2.74 8.37 -1.70
C VAL A 74 -4.04 7.60 -1.81
N MET A 75 -5.01 7.95 -0.98
CA MET A 75 -6.41 7.60 -1.18
C MET A 75 -7.14 8.83 -1.72
N ALA A 76 -7.76 8.70 -2.89
CA ALA A 76 -8.43 9.79 -3.58
C ALA A 76 -9.89 9.43 -3.87
N VAL A 77 -10.78 10.42 -3.79
CA VAL A 77 -12.17 10.26 -4.22
C VAL A 77 -12.24 10.38 -5.75
N SER A 78 -13.04 9.54 -6.40
CA SER A 78 -13.22 9.58 -7.85
C SER A 78 -13.60 10.99 -8.34
N GLY A 79 -12.94 11.43 -9.41
CA GLY A 79 -13.14 12.76 -9.99
C GLY A 79 -12.28 13.87 -9.37
N THR A 80 -11.53 13.59 -8.30
CA THR A 80 -10.53 14.54 -7.80
C THR A 80 -9.20 14.39 -8.54
N ASP A 81 -8.47 15.50 -8.61
CA ASP A 81 -7.13 15.50 -9.18
C ASP A 81 -6.12 15.00 -8.13
N VAL A 82 -5.46 13.89 -8.45
CA VAL A 82 -4.53 13.21 -7.54
C VAL A 82 -3.23 13.99 -7.48
N ARG A 83 -2.81 14.36 -6.27
CA ARG A 83 -1.46 14.88 -6.01
C ARG A 83 -0.51 13.70 -5.81
N ILE A 84 0.66 13.77 -6.41
CA ILE A 84 1.77 12.85 -6.17
C ILE A 84 2.86 13.57 -5.38
N HIS A 85 3.41 12.87 -4.40
CA HIS A 85 4.46 13.38 -3.53
C HIS A 85 5.57 12.35 -3.37
N ALA A 86 6.78 12.72 -3.79
CA ALA A 86 7.96 11.89 -3.63
C ALA A 86 9.16 12.73 -3.18
N LYS A 87 10.12 12.08 -2.51
CA LYS A 87 11.38 12.64 -2.02
C LYS A 87 12.52 11.73 -2.46
N PHE A 88 13.56 12.33 -3.02
CA PHE A 88 14.74 11.66 -3.56
C PHE A 88 15.97 12.13 -2.80
N THR A 89 16.56 11.21 -2.07
CA THR A 89 17.75 11.43 -1.25
C THR A 89 18.75 10.30 -1.42
N TYR A 90 20.01 10.59 -1.08
CA TYR A 90 21.08 9.61 -1.02
C TYR A 90 21.89 9.71 0.26
N GLY A 91 22.41 8.56 0.70
CA GLY A 91 23.35 8.46 1.80
C GLY A 91 22.70 8.48 3.18
N LEU A 92 23.53 8.25 4.19
CA LEU A 92 23.11 8.11 5.59
C LEU A 92 22.41 9.33 6.17
N PHE A 93 22.71 10.52 5.63
CA PHE A 93 22.14 11.79 6.09
C PHE A 93 21.07 12.35 5.14
N ASP A 94 20.56 11.51 4.24
CA ASP A 94 19.38 11.85 3.44
C ASP A 94 19.57 13.12 2.59
N ASN A 95 20.75 13.29 1.99
CA ASN A 95 21.04 14.49 1.21
C ASN A 95 20.18 14.53 -0.06
N ASP A 96 19.67 15.71 -0.39
CA ASP A 96 18.69 15.88 -1.46
C ASP A 96 19.28 15.77 -2.86
N LEU A 97 18.57 15.02 -3.71
CA LEU A 97 18.76 15.02 -5.14
C LEU A 97 17.94 16.17 -5.75
N LYS A 98 18.43 17.41 -5.78
CA LYS A 98 17.70 18.59 -6.31
C LYS A 98 17.94 18.73 -7.83
N GLU A 99 17.01 19.33 -8.57
CA GLU A 99 17.11 19.64 -10.01
C GLU A 99 17.46 18.47 -10.98
N GLU A 100 17.39 17.23 -10.52
CA GLU A 100 17.67 16.06 -11.35
C GLU A 100 16.39 15.50 -11.96
N PRO A 101 16.46 14.95 -13.18
CA PRO A 101 15.30 14.36 -13.83
C PRO A 101 14.86 13.09 -13.09
N VAL A 102 13.55 12.90 -13.01
CA VAL A 102 12.88 11.69 -12.54
C VAL A 102 11.84 11.31 -13.58
N ASP A 103 11.94 10.09 -14.09
CA ASP A 103 10.95 9.49 -14.97
C ASP A 103 9.80 8.91 -14.14
N ILE A 104 8.57 9.22 -14.53
CA ILE A 104 7.36 8.77 -13.84
C ILE A 104 6.63 7.79 -14.73
N TYR A 105 6.36 6.60 -14.21
CA TYR A 105 5.62 5.53 -14.87
C TYR A 105 4.33 5.24 -14.12
N LEU A 106 3.25 4.95 -14.85
CA LEU A 106 1.93 4.63 -14.30
C LEU A 106 1.44 3.28 -14.84
N SER A 107 0.90 2.46 -13.95
CA SER A 107 0.07 1.31 -14.26
C SER A 107 -1.34 1.56 -13.71
N SER A 108 -2.32 1.64 -14.61
CA SER A 108 -3.70 1.86 -14.21
C SER A 108 -4.36 0.55 -13.78
N ASN A 109 -5.11 0.60 -12.69
CA ASN A 109 -5.80 -0.54 -12.06
C ASN A 109 -4.88 -1.71 -11.70
N CYS A 110 -3.56 -1.50 -11.72
CA CYS A 110 -2.58 -2.55 -11.58
C CYS A 110 -2.88 -3.75 -12.49
N THR A 111 -3.30 -3.48 -13.73
CA THR A 111 -3.50 -4.51 -14.77
C THR A 111 -2.65 -4.25 -16.00
N SER A 112 -2.35 -2.98 -16.30
CA SER A 112 -1.52 -2.62 -17.45
C SER A 112 -0.02 -2.67 -17.13
N ALA A 113 0.81 -2.83 -18.16
CA ALA A 113 2.23 -2.56 -18.03
C ALA A 113 2.47 -1.09 -17.59
N LEU A 114 3.60 -0.86 -16.91
CA LEU A 114 4.03 0.48 -16.53
C LEU A 114 4.38 1.29 -17.78
N LYS A 115 3.66 2.39 -18.00
CA LYS A 115 3.89 3.34 -19.10
C LYS A 115 4.48 4.63 -18.55
N LYS A 116 5.56 5.13 -19.17
CA LYS A 116 6.11 6.44 -18.85
C LYS A 116 5.09 7.53 -19.18
N ILE A 117 4.74 8.35 -18.21
CA ILE A 117 3.79 9.46 -18.35
C ILE A 117 4.49 10.82 -18.37
N ALA A 118 5.63 10.95 -17.69
CA ALA A 118 6.36 12.21 -17.63
C ALA A 118 7.85 12.02 -17.29
N THR A 119 8.61 13.09 -17.48
CA THR A 119 9.88 13.32 -16.79
C THR A 119 9.78 14.69 -16.14
N VAL A 120 10.03 14.77 -14.83
CA VAL A 120 10.03 16.03 -14.08
C VAL A 120 11.36 16.21 -13.37
N LYS A 121 11.66 17.43 -12.93
CA LYS A 121 12.82 17.67 -12.08
C LYS A 121 12.41 17.71 -10.61
N THR A 122 13.28 17.23 -9.75
CA THR A 122 13.15 17.44 -8.31
C THR A 122 13.36 18.91 -7.94
N SER A 123 12.69 19.36 -6.88
CA SER A 123 12.72 20.74 -6.41
C SER A 123 14.06 21.14 -5.78
N THR A 124 14.34 22.44 -5.73
CA THR A 124 15.26 23.04 -4.75
C THR A 124 14.52 23.44 -3.47
N ASP A 125 15.26 23.87 -2.45
CA ASP A 125 14.67 24.30 -1.17
C ASP A 125 13.73 25.49 -1.39
N ASP A 126 12.57 25.45 -0.73
CA ASP A 126 11.56 26.51 -0.76
C ASP A 126 11.04 26.86 -2.16
N GLN A 127 11.26 26.01 -3.17
CA GLN A 127 10.75 26.22 -4.53
C GLN A 127 9.23 26.12 -4.59
N ASN A 128 8.65 25.20 -3.81
CA ASN A 128 7.22 25.04 -3.66
C ASN A 128 6.76 25.57 -2.30
N GLN A 129 5.53 26.10 -2.25
CA GLN A 129 4.86 26.36 -0.98
C GLN A 129 4.67 25.05 -0.20
N THR A 130 4.45 25.14 1.11
CA THR A 130 4.09 23.97 1.92
C THR A 130 2.87 23.26 1.33
N VAL A 131 3.01 21.97 1.02
CA VAL A 131 1.94 21.12 0.49
C VAL A 131 1.68 20.01 1.52
N ASP A 132 0.42 19.81 1.90
CA ASP A 132 0.01 18.76 2.84
C ASP A 132 0.83 18.77 4.15
N ASN A 133 1.07 19.99 4.68
CA ASN A 133 1.91 20.26 5.85
C ASN A 133 3.40 19.86 5.72
N VAL A 134 3.86 19.58 4.50
CA VAL A 134 5.27 19.27 4.20
C VAL A 134 5.95 20.46 3.54
N LYS A 135 6.94 21.02 4.23
CA LYS A 135 7.83 22.05 3.70
C LYS A 135 8.71 21.46 2.58
N ASP A 136 8.93 22.23 1.52
CA ASP A 136 9.86 21.87 0.46
C ASP A 136 11.32 22.07 0.91
N SER A 137 11.97 20.99 1.32
CA SER A 137 13.41 20.94 1.61
C SER A 137 14.23 20.46 0.41
N GLY A 138 13.77 20.70 -0.81
CA GLY A 138 14.43 20.27 -2.05
C GLY A 138 14.31 18.77 -2.29
N GLY A 139 14.79 18.27 -3.42
CA GLY A 139 14.76 16.85 -3.75
C GLY A 139 13.37 16.25 -3.85
N ARG A 140 12.31 17.06 -3.98
CA ARG A 140 10.92 16.60 -3.96
C ARG A 140 10.26 16.73 -5.32
N ILE A 141 9.21 15.93 -5.50
CA ILE A 141 8.22 16.14 -6.54
C ILE A 141 6.91 16.43 -5.82
N PHE A 142 6.33 17.59 -6.11
CA PHE A 142 4.95 17.93 -5.79
C PHE A 142 4.24 18.24 -7.11
N SER A 143 3.40 17.33 -7.58
CA SER A 143 2.70 17.52 -8.85
C SER A 143 1.31 16.95 -8.78
N LYS A 144 0.43 17.43 -9.65
CA LYS A 144 -0.87 16.79 -9.90
C LYS A 144 -0.78 15.89 -11.11
N LEU A 145 -1.49 14.76 -11.09
CA LEU A 145 -1.53 13.87 -12.25
C LEU A 145 -2.08 14.57 -13.50
N SER A 146 -3.01 15.52 -13.34
CA SER A 146 -3.52 16.32 -14.47
C SER A 146 -2.44 17.16 -15.16
N GLU A 147 -1.46 17.68 -14.41
CA GLU A 147 -0.31 18.43 -14.93
C GLU A 147 0.61 17.53 -15.77
N LEU A 148 0.60 16.22 -15.49
CA LEU A 148 1.33 15.19 -16.22
C LEU A 148 0.50 14.56 -17.35
N GLY A 149 -0.66 15.14 -17.69
CA GLY A 149 -1.53 14.69 -18.76
C GLY A 149 -2.47 13.53 -18.39
N ILE A 150 -2.51 13.12 -17.13
CA ILE A 150 -3.43 12.08 -16.65
C ILE A 150 -4.63 12.75 -15.98
N LYS A 151 -5.69 12.92 -16.77
CA LYS A 151 -6.98 13.44 -16.29
C LYS A 151 -7.89 12.27 -15.93
N ASN A 152 -8.54 12.33 -14.76
CA ASN A 152 -9.51 11.34 -14.29
C ASN A 152 -8.93 9.91 -14.20
N LEU A 153 -8.11 9.67 -13.18
CA LEU A 153 -7.67 8.33 -12.86
C LEU A 153 -8.88 7.46 -12.46
N PRO A 154 -9.12 6.29 -13.08
CA PRO A 154 -10.33 5.52 -12.85
C PRO A 154 -10.39 4.97 -11.41
N MET A 155 -11.57 4.60 -10.92
CA MET A 155 -11.68 3.91 -9.63
C MET A 155 -10.85 2.62 -9.63
N GLY A 156 -10.18 2.34 -8.52
CA GLY A 156 -9.28 1.21 -8.35
C GLY A 156 -7.92 1.60 -7.79
N ARG A 157 -7.05 0.60 -7.66
CA ARG A 157 -5.66 0.78 -7.21
C ARG A 157 -4.73 0.93 -8.40
N HIS A 158 -3.90 1.97 -8.39
CA HIS A 158 -2.91 2.28 -9.42
C HIS A 158 -1.52 2.26 -8.80
N ARG A 159 -0.52 1.92 -9.61
CA ARG A 159 0.88 1.94 -9.19
C ARG A 159 1.63 3.00 -9.98
N ILE A 160 2.35 3.85 -9.27
CA ILE A 160 3.24 4.85 -9.85
C ILE A 160 4.66 4.50 -9.45
N VAL A 161 5.55 4.41 -10.43
CA VAL A 161 6.98 4.16 -10.21
C VAL A 161 7.76 5.38 -10.65
N PHE A 162 8.61 5.87 -9.76
CA PHE A 162 9.55 6.94 -10.02
C PHE A 162 10.92 6.33 -10.24
N VAL A 163 11.62 6.80 -11.27
CA VAL A 163 12.93 6.29 -11.66
C VAL A 163 13.88 7.46 -11.84
N VAL A 164 15.01 7.45 -11.14
CA VAL A 164 16.10 8.40 -11.37
C VAL A 164 16.93 7.90 -12.55
N PRO A 165 16.91 8.55 -13.74
CA PRO A 165 17.61 8.03 -14.92
C PRO A 165 19.15 8.05 -14.78
N ALA A 166 19.67 8.74 -13.76
CA ALA A 166 21.10 8.86 -13.52
C ALA A 166 21.74 7.52 -13.12
N ASP A 167 21.06 6.70 -12.32
CA ASP A 167 21.55 5.44 -11.75
C ASP A 167 20.48 4.32 -11.74
N ASN A 168 19.27 4.62 -12.24
CA ASN A 168 18.11 3.74 -12.25
C ASN A 168 17.60 3.34 -10.86
N SER A 169 17.93 4.10 -9.81
CA SER A 169 17.27 3.93 -8.51
C SER A 169 15.78 4.27 -8.63
N THR A 170 14.96 3.66 -7.77
CA THR A 170 13.50 3.77 -7.85
C THR A 170 12.84 3.96 -6.49
N THR A 171 11.65 4.53 -6.52
CA THR A 171 10.66 4.43 -5.44
C THR A 171 9.28 4.32 -6.08
N GLU A 172 8.28 3.95 -5.29
CA GLU A 172 6.92 3.75 -5.78
C GLU A 172 5.89 4.27 -4.79
N MET A 173 4.70 4.56 -5.32
CA MET A 173 3.51 4.83 -4.53
C MET A 173 2.30 4.13 -5.14
N TYR A 174 1.31 3.90 -4.29
CA TYR A 174 0.00 3.40 -4.68
C TYR A 174 -1.04 4.52 -4.56
N VAL A 175 -1.89 4.60 -5.57
CA VAL A 175 -3.06 5.50 -5.56
C VAL A 175 -4.31 4.64 -5.54
N ASN A 176 -5.12 4.77 -4.49
CA ASN A 176 -6.43 4.11 -4.40
C ASN A 176 -7.51 5.15 -4.69
N VAL A 177 -8.15 5.04 -5.85
CA VAL A 177 -9.29 5.89 -6.21
C VAL A 177 -10.58 5.18 -5.82
N ILE A 178 -11.31 5.75 -4.86
CA ILE A 178 -12.52 5.17 -4.27
C ILE A 178 -13.77 5.96 -4.65
N SER A 179 -14.94 5.37 -4.44
CA SER A 179 -16.21 6.08 -4.62
C SER A 179 -16.37 7.13 -3.52
N PRO A 180 -17.04 8.28 -3.78
CA PRO A 180 -17.45 9.21 -2.72
C PRO A 180 -18.30 8.55 -1.62
N ASN A 181 -18.91 7.40 -1.91
CA ASN A 181 -19.78 6.65 -1.01
C ASN A 181 -19.10 5.43 -0.38
N SER A 182 -17.77 5.31 -0.50
CA SER A 182 -17.00 4.21 0.08
C SER A 182 -16.84 4.39 1.59
N ASP A 183 -17.10 3.32 2.35
CA ASP A 183 -16.79 3.28 3.78
C ASP A 183 -15.27 3.13 3.96
N VAL A 184 -14.70 3.88 4.92
CA VAL A 184 -13.27 3.88 5.21
C VAL A 184 -13.06 3.53 6.67
N VAL A 185 -12.17 2.58 6.93
CA VAL A 185 -11.67 2.29 8.28
C VAL A 185 -10.29 2.91 8.43
N LEU A 186 -10.09 3.64 9.51
CA LEU A 186 -8.80 4.19 9.88
C LEU A 186 -8.26 3.41 11.07
N THR A 187 -7.04 2.89 10.93
CA THR A 187 -6.26 2.30 12.01
C THR A 187 -4.96 3.07 12.16
N ASP A 188 -4.53 3.23 13.39
CA ASP A 188 -3.16 3.60 13.69
C ASP A 188 -2.24 2.37 13.54
N ILE A 189 -0.94 2.58 13.37
CA ILE A 189 0.07 1.52 13.25
C ILE A 189 0.82 1.35 14.58
N ASP A 190 1.40 2.43 15.09
CA ASP A 190 2.23 2.43 16.29
C ASP A 190 1.33 2.15 17.51
N GLY A 191 1.68 1.15 18.31
CA GLY A 191 0.90 0.74 19.50
C GLY A 191 -0.47 0.10 19.24
N THR A 192 -1.08 0.32 18.07
CA THR A 192 -2.38 -0.25 17.66
C THR A 192 -2.23 -1.55 16.87
N LEU A 193 -1.46 -1.55 15.78
CA LEU A 193 -1.14 -2.78 15.04
C LEU A 193 0.18 -3.39 15.50
N THR A 194 1.10 -2.56 15.97
CA THR A 194 2.36 -2.97 16.57
C THR A 194 2.26 -2.92 18.08
N THR A 195 3.09 -3.72 18.77
CA THR A 195 3.05 -3.77 20.25
C THR A 195 3.69 -2.56 20.92
N SER A 196 4.09 -1.52 20.18
CA SER A 196 4.86 -0.39 20.69
C SER A 196 4.53 0.90 19.93
N GLU A 197 4.33 1.98 20.68
CA GLU A 197 4.18 3.35 20.16
C GLU A 197 5.45 3.87 19.44
N MET A 198 6.59 3.20 19.61
CA MET A 198 7.89 3.58 19.02
C MET A 198 8.27 2.71 17.81
N ALA A 199 7.30 1.98 17.25
CA ALA A 199 7.53 1.05 16.14
C ALA A 199 8.14 1.74 14.91
N ALA A 200 7.59 2.88 14.48
CA ALA A 200 8.16 3.67 13.38
C ALA A 200 9.62 4.13 13.64
N ALA A 201 9.97 4.46 14.89
CA ALA A 201 11.32 4.92 15.22
C ALA A 201 12.38 3.82 15.10
N VAL A 202 12.03 2.58 15.48
CA VAL A 202 12.94 1.44 15.40
C VAL A 202 13.01 0.86 13.99
N GLU A 203 11.95 0.99 13.19
CA GLU A 203 11.94 0.59 11.79
C GLU A 203 12.94 1.39 10.94
N ILE A 204 13.11 2.69 11.23
CA ILE A 204 14.10 3.55 10.56
C ILE A 204 15.53 3.00 10.69
N ILE A 205 15.84 2.31 11.80
CA ILE A 205 17.16 1.69 12.04
C ILE A 205 17.18 0.19 11.69
N GLY A 206 16.16 -0.31 10.97
CA GLY A 206 16.10 -1.66 10.43
C GLY A 206 15.58 -2.72 11.41
N ILE A 207 14.96 -2.31 12.52
CA ILE A 207 14.33 -3.24 13.47
C ILE A 207 12.85 -3.36 13.11
N GLN A 208 12.40 -4.57 12.81
CA GLN A 208 10.99 -4.82 12.57
C GLN A 208 10.23 -4.93 13.91
N PRO A 209 9.31 -4.00 14.22
CA PRO A 209 8.56 -4.06 15.46
C PRO A 209 7.58 -5.25 15.43
N PRO A 210 7.37 -5.94 16.55
CA PRO A 210 6.39 -7.02 16.60
C PRO A 210 4.97 -6.46 16.43
N ALA A 211 4.15 -7.19 15.68
CA ALA A 211 2.72 -6.93 15.55
C ALA A 211 1.95 -7.51 16.75
N HIS A 212 0.81 -6.91 17.10
CA HIS A 212 -0.14 -7.52 18.04
C HIS A 212 -0.68 -8.84 17.48
N GLU A 213 -0.92 -9.80 18.37
CA GLU A 213 -1.56 -11.05 18.01
C GLU A 213 -2.96 -10.78 17.44
N GLY A 214 -3.28 -11.40 16.30
CA GLY A 214 -4.58 -11.23 15.64
C GLY A 214 -4.75 -9.92 14.84
N ALA A 215 -3.80 -8.98 14.85
CA ALA A 215 -3.90 -7.72 14.10
C ALA A 215 -4.17 -7.95 12.60
N ALA A 216 -3.44 -8.89 11.97
CA ALA A 216 -3.66 -9.25 10.57
C ALA A 216 -5.03 -9.89 10.31
N GLU A 217 -5.60 -10.59 11.31
CA GLU A 217 -6.91 -11.21 11.18
C GLU A 217 -8.03 -10.18 11.31
N MET A 218 -7.89 -9.24 12.26
CA MET A 218 -8.78 -8.09 12.38
C MET A 218 -8.83 -7.29 11.05
N GLU A 219 -7.67 -6.98 10.46
CA GLU A 219 -7.62 -6.27 9.16
C GLU A 219 -8.34 -7.02 8.05
N ARG A 220 -8.14 -8.34 7.95
CA ARG A 220 -8.85 -9.17 6.97
C ARG A 220 -10.36 -9.17 7.21
N GLN A 221 -10.78 -9.23 8.46
CA GLN A 221 -12.20 -9.20 8.81
C GLN A 221 -12.81 -7.84 8.49
N LEU A 222 -12.16 -6.73 8.84
CA LEU A 222 -12.61 -5.37 8.51
C LEU A 222 -12.79 -5.19 7.00
N GLN A 223 -11.88 -5.71 6.18
CA GLN A 223 -11.99 -5.69 4.71
C GLN A 223 -13.17 -6.53 4.18
N SER A 224 -13.64 -7.52 4.94
CA SER A 224 -14.79 -8.35 4.58
C SER A 224 -16.13 -7.79 5.07
N LEU A 225 -16.12 -6.83 5.99
CA LEU A 225 -17.33 -6.24 6.54
C LEU A 225 -18.02 -5.33 5.53
N LYS A 226 -19.32 -5.52 5.36
CA LYS A 226 -20.21 -4.44 4.91
C LYS A 226 -20.48 -3.56 6.12
N LEU A 227 -19.74 -2.47 6.24
CA LEU A 227 -19.94 -1.54 7.35
C LEU A 227 -21.35 -0.94 7.24
N PRO A 228 -22.19 -1.06 8.28
CA PRO A 228 -23.48 -0.40 8.27
C PRO A 228 -23.21 1.12 8.25
N ARG A 229 -23.93 1.84 7.38
CA ARG A 229 -23.91 3.31 7.39
C ARG A 229 -24.51 3.80 8.71
N SER A 230 -23.66 4.00 9.70
CA SER A 230 -23.99 4.76 10.89
C SER A 230 -24.06 6.23 10.47
N ILE A 231 -25.26 6.80 10.53
CA ILE A 231 -25.50 8.23 10.32
C ILE A 231 -24.69 8.98 11.37
N ILE A 232 -23.68 9.74 10.93
CA ILE A 232 -23.10 10.86 11.68
C ILE A 232 -23.91 12.11 11.31
#